data_AF-A0ABD7VT86-F1
#
_entry.id   AF-A0ABD7VT86-F1
#
_cell.length_a   1.000
_cell.length_b   1.000
_cell.length_c   1.000
_cell.angle_alpha   90.00
_cell.angle_beta   90.00
_cell.angle_gamma   90.00
#
_symmetry.space_group_name_H-M   'P 1'
#
loop_
_entity.id
_entity.type
_entity.pdbx_description
1 polymer ?
#
loop_
_entity_poly.entity_id
_entity_poly.type
_entity_poly.pdbx_seq_one_letter_code
_entity_poly.pdbx_strand_id
1 'polypeptide(L)' 'MSETRIPSPTEIEARRTPAGGWTKAQLAQWGVPWPPSKGWRQKLCFVKFLWAVSAFLLVRLSGCF' A
#
# COMPACT_ATOMS: atom_id res chain seq x y z
N MET A 1 -0.81 10.89 14.05
CA MET A 1 -1.51 10.44 12.83
C MET A 1 -0.50 9.75 11.93
N SER A 2 -0.43 8.43 11.96
CA SER A 2 0.38 7.67 11.01
C SER A 2 -0.48 7.44 9.77
N GLU A 3 -0.35 8.32 8.79
CA GLU A 3 -0.91 8.12 7.45
C GLU A 3 -0.33 6.80 6.92
N THR A 4 -1.15 5.75 6.83
CA THR A 4 -0.76 4.47 6.24
C THR A 4 -0.60 4.68 4.73
N ARG A 5 0.55 5.23 4.33
CA ARG A 5 0.87 5.50 2.94
C ARG A 5 1.06 4.18 2.20
N ILE A 6 0.04 3.77 1.45
CA ILE A 6 0.11 2.58 0.60
C ILE A 6 1.07 2.90 -0.58
N PRO A 7 2.23 2.21 -0.68
CA PRO A 7 3.24 2.50 -1.71
C PRO A 7 2.84 1.96 -3.09
N SER A 8 3.36 2.55 -4.17
CA SER A 8 3.28 1.95 -5.51
C SER A 8 4.20 0.72 -5.65
N PRO A 9 3.93 -0.20 -6.59
CA PRO A 9 4.78 -1.38 -6.81
C PRO A 9 6.25 -1.00 -7.06
N THR A 10 6.50 0.03 -7.86
CA THR A 10 7.85 0.55 -8.10
C THR A 10 8.52 1.07 -6.82
N GLU A 11 7.79 1.75 -5.94
CA GLU A 11 8.32 2.18 -4.64
C GLU A 11 8.62 1.00 -3.70
N ILE A 12 7.81 -0.06 -3.76
CA ILE A 12 8.07 -1.29 -3.00
C ILE A 12 9.41 -1.89 -3.47
N GLU A 13 9.61 -1.99 -4.78
CA GLU A 13 10.86 -2.49 -5.36
C GLU A 13 12.06 -1.57 -5.09
N ALA A 14 11.87 -0.26 -5.13
CA ALA A 14 12.91 0.71 -4.79
C ALA A 14 13.35 0.62 -3.32
N ARG A 15 12.47 0.16 -2.42
CA ARG A 15 12.76 -0.08 -0.99
C ARG A 15 13.37 -1.45 -0.71
N ARG A 16 13.65 -2.25 -1.73
CA ARG A 16 14.29 -3.56 -1.59
C ARG A 16 15.70 -3.40 -1.01
N THR A 17 16.02 -4.24 -0.03
CA THR A 17 17.37 -4.30 0.56
C THR A 17 18.38 -4.90 -0.44
N PRO A 18 19.69 -4.65 -0.28
CA PRO A 18 20.72 -5.28 -1.12
C PRO A 18 20.69 -6.82 -1.05
N ALA A 19 20.20 -7.40 0.05
CA ALA A 19 19.96 -8.84 0.18
C ALA A 19 18.75 -9.36 -0.63
N GLY A 20 18.02 -8.47 -1.31
CA GLY A 20 16.90 -8.83 -2.18
C GLY A 20 15.56 -9.02 -1.48
N GLY A 21 15.43 -8.66 -0.19
CA GLY A 21 14.19 -8.77 0.58
C GLY A 21 13.70 -7.44 1.18
N TRP A 22 12.67 -7.51 2.02
CA TRP A 22 12.13 -6.39 2.81
C TRP A 22 12.22 -6.69 4.30
N THR A 23 12.50 -5.66 5.08
CA THR A 23 12.54 -5.78 6.55
C THR A 23 11.15 -5.78 7.16
N LYS A 24 11.01 -6.37 8.35
CA LYS A 24 9.76 -6.36 9.14
C LYS A 24 9.26 -4.94 9.39
N ALA A 25 10.16 -3.99 9.67
CA ALA A 25 9.81 -2.59 9.89
C ALA A 25 9.24 -1.92 8.63
N GLN A 26 9.82 -2.18 7.45
CA GLN A 26 9.29 -1.68 6.17
C GLN A 26 7.91 -2.25 5.86
N LEU A 27 7.72 -3.55 6.08
CA LEU A 27 6.43 -4.21 5.89
C LEU A 27 5.37 -3.70 6.86
N ALA A 28 5.73 -3.47 8.13
CA ALA A 28 4.84 -2.90 9.15
C ALA A 28 4.36 -1.48 8.80
N GLN A 29 5.22 -0.64 8.18
CA GLN A 29 4.81 0.68 7.68
C GLN A 29 3.69 0.60 6.63
N TRP A 30 3.62 -0.50 5.89
CA TRP A 30 2.59 -0.75 4.89
C TRP A 30 1.43 -1.60 5.42
N GLY A 31 1.42 -1.92 6.71
CA GLY A 31 0.42 -2.80 7.33
C GLY A 31 0.52 -4.27 6.89
N VAL A 32 1.66 -4.70 6.34
CA VAL A 32 1.87 -6.10 5.94
C VAL A 32 2.34 -6.90 7.16
N PRO A 33 1.59 -7.95 7.57
CA PRO A 33 1.99 -8.80 8.68
C PRO A 33 3.27 -9.57 8.36
N TRP A 34 4.06 -9.85 9.40
CA TRP A 34 5.23 -10.72 9.32
C TRP A 34 4.89 -12.11 9.89
N PRO A 35 5.17 -13.22 9.18
CA PRO A 35 5.85 -13.34 7.89
C PRO A 35 4.98 -12.87 6.69
N PRO A 36 5.58 -12.32 5.63
CA PRO A 36 4.82 -11.85 4.47
C PRO A 36 4.12 -13.01 3.78
N SER A 37 2.79 -12.93 3.68
CA SER A 37 1.99 -13.93 2.97
C SER A 37 2.24 -13.88 1.46
N LYS A 38 2.10 -15.03 0.80
CA LYS A 38 2.20 -15.09 -0.67
C LYS A 38 1.20 -14.11 -1.29
N GLY A 39 1.67 -13.24 -2.19
CA GLY A 39 0.81 -12.26 -2.86
C GLY A 39 0.58 -10.94 -2.12
N TRP A 40 1.27 -10.66 -1.01
CA TRP A 40 1.11 -9.38 -0.26
C TRP A 40 1.25 -8.13 -1.14
N ARG A 41 2.15 -8.16 -2.14
CA ARG A 41 2.35 -7.09 -3.14
C ARG A 41 1.10 -6.80 -3.96
N GLN A 42 0.42 -7.86 -4.41
CA GLN A 42 -0.83 -7.74 -5.18
C GLN A 42 -1.95 -7.19 -4.30
N LYS A 43 -2.00 -7.61 -3.03
CA LYS A 43 -2.96 -7.09 -2.06
C LYS A 43 -2.76 -5.59 -1.82
N LEU A 44 -1.52 -5.10 -1.68
CA LEU A 44 -1.25 -3.67 -1.58
C LEU A 44 -1.69 -2.90 -2.83
N CYS A 45 -1.46 -3.46 -4.02
CA CYS A 45 -1.91 -2.84 -5.28
C CYS A 45 -3.45 -2.77 -5.34
N PHE A 46 -4.13 -3.85 -4.99
CA PHE A 46 -5.59 -3.92 -4.94
C PHE A 46 -6.17 -2.93 -3.92
N VAL A 47 -5.61 -2.87 -2.71
CA VAL A 47 -6.06 -1.92 -1.67
C VAL A 47 -5.81 -0.49 -2.13
N LYS A 48 -4.66 -0.17 -2.75
CA LYS A 48 -4.42 1.16 -3.33
C LYS A 48 -5.48 1.52 -4.38
N PHE A 49 -5.79 0.59 -5.27
CA PHE A 49 -6.78 0.81 -6.32
C PHE A 49 -8.17 1.05 -5.71
N LEU A 50 -8.57 0.21 -4.75
CA LEU A 50 -9.84 0.35 -4.06
C LEU A 50 -9.93 1.67 -3.30
N TRP A 51 -8.86 2.10 -2.63
CA TRP A 51 -8.78 3.40 -1.98
C TRP A 51 -8.84 4.54 -2.99
N ALA A 52 -8.16 4.44 -4.14
CA ALA A 52 -8.20 5.46 -5.16
C ALA A 52 -9.59 5.59 -5.80
N VAL A 53 -10.24 4.47 -6.11
CA VAL A 53 -11.61 4.43 -6.62
C VAL A 53 -12.60 4.92 -5.56
N SER A 54 -12.43 4.53 -4.30
CA SER A 54 -13.28 4.99 -3.20
C SER A 54 -13.09 6.48 -2.93
N ALA A 55 -11.85 7.00 -2.93
CA ALA A 55 -11.59 8.43 -2.79
C ALA A 55 -12.15 9.22 -3.97
N PHE A 56 -11.99 8.74 -5.20
CA PHE A 56 -12.58 9.36 -6.38
C PHE A 56 -14.11 9.33 -6.35
N LEU A 57 -14.70 8.20 -5.95
CA LEU A 57 -16.14 8.04 -5.80
C LEU A 57 -16.68 8.91 -4.67
N LEU A 58 -15.97 9.00 -3.53
CA LEU A 58 -16.31 9.90 -2.44
C LEU A 58 -16.24 11.36 -2.91
N VAL A 59 -15.18 11.79 -3.59
CA VAL A 59 -15.11 13.15 -4.17
C VAL A 59 -16.26 13.42 -5.15
N ARG A 60 -16.66 12.42 -5.96
CA ARG A 60 -17.74 12.55 -6.95
C ARG A 60 -19.15 12.46 -6.36
N LEU A 61 -19.35 11.68 -5.29
CA LEU A 61 -20.63 11.53 -4.59
C LEU A 61 -20.84 12.62 -3.54
N SER A 62 -19.77 13.05 -2.86
CA SER A 62 -19.74 14.20 -1.95
C SER A 62 -19.72 15.52 -2.72
N GLY A 63 -20.46 15.61 -3.84
CA GLY A 63 -20.73 16.84 -4.56
C GLY A 63 -21.45 17.88 -3.71
N CYS A 64 -20.75 18.42 -2.72
CA CYS A 64 -20.93 19.80 -2.30
C CYS A 64 -20.49 20.65 -3.49
N PHE A 65 -21.52 21.11 -4.19
CA PHE A 65 -21.54 22.27 -5.06
C PHE A 65 -20.76 23.46 -4.48
#